data_AF-A0A370TG00-F1
#
_entry.id   AF-A0A370TG00-F1
#
_cell.length_a   1.000
_cell.length_b   1.000
_cell.length_c   1.000
_cell.angle_alpha   90.00
_cell.angle_beta   90.00
_cell.angle_gamma   90.00
#
_symmetry.space_group_name_H-M   'P 1'
#
loop_
_entity.id
_entity.type
_entity.pdbx_description
1 polymer ?
#
loop_
_entity_poly.entity_id
_entity_poly.type
_entity_poly.pdbx_seq_one_letter_code
_entity_poly.pdbx_strand_id
1 'polypeptide(L)'
;MAMKGGGHAFKQEDLDAAYLSDESDFYGDETMRQDFEERANNFNPEEWWKHKVPSLMEIAELNIETAKLQQTATLYNYYQGTPGGRQLEETVAEFLRRLPPAATPLSEQLPWIRICNPYRKVPKQAEQRTVGNDLTAEGPPDEESEWARFVVQGQRLLEKLLVVKNEIEERKLRQAKSTITKAANAEKNKIVKEILDTAAKLHCTSGKWMIFCPPEEVNAVWSIVARATAENDLGIAAKVAPDDGNNRKPRLICIYTKDFTDRQDVSRVIHKLKSLGLVDATSNKSIYYKCDAYTYLGLNSANRYGIQASLYDSREFLKPKSNDSKGMKDGKVDGYFYKQKKDEDSWRSVGLE
;
A
#
# COMPACT_ATOMS: atom_id res chain seq x y z
N MET A 1 41.10 -105.25 -8.50
CA MET A 1 40.10 -105.10 -7.42
C MET A 1 39.94 -103.61 -7.19
N ALA A 2 38.93 -102.99 -7.81
CA ALA A 2 38.61 -101.57 -7.63
C ALA A 2 37.13 -101.36 -8.02
N MET A 3 36.51 -100.44 -7.32
CA MET A 3 35.11 -100.47 -6.87
C MET A 3 34.06 -100.07 -7.92
N LYS A 4 32.86 -100.63 -7.74
CA LYS A 4 31.57 -100.20 -8.31
C LYS A 4 31.14 -98.85 -7.74
N GLY A 5 30.46 -98.06 -8.57
CA GLY A 5 29.52 -97.01 -8.15
C GLY A 5 28.58 -96.72 -9.32
N GLY A 6 27.36 -97.23 -9.26
CA GLY A 6 26.35 -97.11 -10.31
C GLY A 6 25.48 -95.85 -10.19
N GLY A 7 24.82 -95.51 -11.29
CA GLY A 7 23.75 -94.52 -11.35
C GLY A 7 22.94 -94.71 -12.63
N HIS A 8 21.71 -95.18 -12.48
CA HIS A 8 20.70 -95.33 -13.53
C HIS A 8 20.15 -93.96 -13.96
N ALA A 9 19.95 -93.75 -15.27
CA ALA A 9 19.13 -92.67 -15.81
C ALA A 9 17.84 -93.25 -16.41
N PHE A 10 16.70 -92.73 -15.95
CA PHE A 10 15.34 -93.05 -16.36
C PHE A 10 14.92 -92.22 -17.59
N LYS A 11 14.02 -92.80 -18.39
CA LYS A 11 13.49 -92.27 -19.64
C LYS A 11 12.57 -91.07 -19.45
N GLN A 12 12.55 -90.25 -20.49
CA GLN A 12 11.82 -89.02 -20.68
C GLN A 12 10.67 -89.27 -21.65
N GLU A 13 9.44 -89.03 -21.22
CA GLU A 13 8.25 -88.77 -22.04
C GLU A 13 7.08 -88.50 -21.06
N ASP A 14 6.34 -87.40 -21.29
CA ASP A 14 5.13 -86.89 -20.59
C ASP A 14 5.31 -85.56 -19.83
N LEU A 15 5.49 -84.43 -20.54
CA LEU A 15 5.38 -83.08 -19.97
C LEU A 15 4.85 -82.01 -20.96
N ASP A 16 4.06 -82.37 -21.98
CA ASP A 16 3.56 -81.43 -23.00
C ASP A 16 2.08 -81.02 -22.84
N ALA A 17 1.62 -80.63 -21.64
CA ALA A 17 0.24 -80.13 -21.47
C ALA A 17 -0.05 -79.19 -20.29
N ALA A 18 0.94 -78.55 -19.67
CA ALA A 18 0.69 -77.57 -18.63
C ALA A 18 1.83 -76.54 -18.60
N TYR A 19 1.54 -75.29 -18.25
CA TYR A 19 2.49 -74.19 -18.00
C TYR A 19 2.69 -73.11 -19.07
N LEU A 20 1.62 -72.66 -19.73
CA LEU A 20 1.54 -71.25 -20.17
C LEU A 20 0.14 -70.71 -19.86
N SER A 21 -0.14 -70.45 -18.58
CA SER A 21 -1.25 -69.58 -18.18
C SER A 21 -0.79 -68.13 -18.32
N ASP A 22 -1.45 -67.38 -19.19
CA ASP A 22 -1.25 -65.95 -19.48
C ASP A 22 -1.90 -65.03 -18.41
N GLU A 23 -2.05 -65.52 -17.18
CA GLU A 23 -2.62 -64.76 -16.07
C GLU A 23 -1.50 -64.17 -15.21
N SER A 24 -0.82 -63.17 -15.79
CA SER A 24 -0.07 -62.22 -14.98
C SER A 24 -1.03 -61.15 -14.49
N ASP A 25 -1.46 -61.25 -13.23
CA ASP A 25 -2.21 -60.23 -12.46
C ASP A 25 -1.41 -58.93 -12.25
N PHE A 26 -0.23 -58.81 -12.88
CA PHE A 26 0.63 -57.65 -12.79
C PHE A 26 -0.07 -56.34 -13.20
N TYR A 27 -1.02 -56.41 -14.14
CA TYR A 27 -1.81 -55.25 -14.59
C TYR A 27 -3.21 -55.16 -13.97
N GLY A 28 -3.45 -55.88 -12.87
CA GLY A 28 -4.76 -56.00 -12.26
C GLY A 28 -5.66 -57.01 -12.98
N ASP A 29 -6.72 -57.41 -12.28
CA ASP A 29 -7.74 -58.32 -12.81
C ASP A 29 -8.53 -57.69 -13.96
N GLU A 30 -9.27 -58.52 -14.69
CA GLU A 30 -10.05 -58.09 -15.86
C GLU A 30 -11.03 -56.95 -15.54
N THR A 31 -11.58 -56.92 -14.33
CA THR A 31 -12.52 -55.87 -13.91
C THR A 31 -11.82 -54.54 -13.69
N MET A 32 -10.61 -54.55 -13.13
CA MET A 32 -9.80 -53.37 -12.91
C MET A 32 -9.31 -52.79 -14.24
N ARG A 33 -8.98 -53.64 -15.22
CA ARG A 33 -8.59 -53.19 -16.57
C ARG A 33 -9.75 -52.47 -17.27
N GLN A 34 -10.95 -53.04 -17.23
CA GLN A 34 -12.14 -52.43 -17.83
C GLN A 34 -12.51 -51.08 -17.17
N ASP A 35 -12.41 -50.97 -15.84
CA ASP A 35 -12.61 -49.68 -15.13
C ASP A 35 -11.61 -48.61 -15.60
N PHE A 36 -10.32 -48.97 -15.71
CA PHE A 36 -9.31 -48.02 -16.17
C PHE A 36 -9.48 -47.61 -17.63
N GLU A 37 -9.88 -48.53 -18.51
CA GLU A 37 -10.18 -48.22 -19.91
C GLU A 37 -11.39 -47.29 -20.05
N GLU A 38 -12.46 -47.52 -19.28
CA GLU A 38 -13.63 -46.64 -19.27
C GLU A 38 -13.27 -45.24 -18.74
N ARG A 39 -12.48 -45.16 -17.67
CA ARG A 39 -11.99 -43.90 -17.12
C ARG A 39 -11.09 -43.15 -18.09
N ALA A 40 -10.24 -43.86 -18.84
CA ALA A 40 -9.38 -43.26 -19.85
C ALA A 40 -10.19 -42.72 -21.03
N ASN A 41 -11.18 -43.47 -21.51
CA ASN A 41 -12.08 -43.05 -22.60
C ASN A 41 -12.93 -41.83 -22.22
N ASN A 42 -13.31 -41.72 -20.94
CA ASN A 42 -14.10 -40.61 -20.41
C ASN A 42 -13.23 -39.45 -19.88
N PHE A 43 -11.90 -39.54 -19.93
CA PHE A 43 -11.02 -38.48 -19.42
C PHE A 43 -10.99 -37.27 -20.36
N ASN A 44 -11.34 -36.10 -19.85
CA ASN A 44 -11.25 -34.83 -20.58
C ASN A 44 -10.02 -34.03 -20.12
N PRO A 45 -8.95 -33.92 -20.95
CA PRO A 45 -7.74 -33.21 -20.59
C PRO A 45 -7.98 -31.71 -20.33
N GLU A 46 -8.83 -31.05 -21.12
CA GLU A 46 -9.03 -29.59 -20.99
C GLU A 46 -9.74 -29.21 -19.69
N GLU A 47 -10.72 -30.02 -19.28
CA GLU A 47 -11.44 -29.83 -18.02
C GLU A 47 -10.56 -30.16 -16.82
N TRP A 48 -9.75 -31.22 -16.91
CA TRP A 48 -8.79 -31.57 -15.88
C TRP A 48 -7.77 -30.45 -15.64
N TRP A 49 -7.19 -29.87 -16.71
CA TRP A 49 -6.23 -28.76 -16.57
C TRP A 49 -6.84 -27.50 -15.97
N LYS A 50 -8.13 -27.20 -16.23
CA LYS A 50 -8.84 -26.04 -15.63
C LYS A 50 -9.05 -26.20 -14.12
N HIS A 51 -9.26 -27.43 -13.66
CA HIS A 51 -9.52 -27.74 -12.25
C HIS A 51 -8.32 -28.34 -11.52
N LYS A 52 -7.16 -28.42 -12.18
CA LYS A 52 -5.96 -29.00 -11.62
C LYS A 52 -5.50 -28.18 -10.41
N VAL A 53 -5.54 -28.82 -9.25
CA VAL A 53 -4.88 -28.30 -8.05
C VAL A 53 -3.37 -28.53 -8.24
N PRO A 54 -2.53 -27.49 -8.10
CA PRO A 54 -1.09 -27.66 -8.18
C PRO A 54 -0.60 -28.69 -7.16
N SER A 55 0.30 -29.58 -7.58
CA SER A 55 0.97 -30.50 -6.68
C SER A 55 1.91 -29.74 -5.73
N LEU A 56 2.26 -30.36 -4.61
CA LEU A 56 3.25 -29.78 -3.68
C LEU A 56 4.59 -29.49 -4.36
N MET A 57 4.96 -30.31 -5.37
CA MET A 57 6.19 -30.12 -6.14
C MET A 57 6.11 -28.88 -7.04
N GLU A 58 5.01 -28.68 -7.76
CA GLU A 58 4.81 -27.48 -8.59
C GLU A 58 4.71 -26.21 -7.74
N ILE A 59 4.08 -26.28 -6.57
CA ILE A 59 4.07 -25.18 -5.59
C ILE A 59 5.49 -24.88 -5.12
N ALA A 60 6.29 -25.90 -4.82
CA ALA A 60 7.68 -25.73 -4.41
C ALA A 60 8.54 -25.13 -5.54
N GLU A 61 8.36 -25.57 -6.78
CA GLU A 61 9.06 -25.02 -7.95
C GLU A 61 8.70 -23.55 -8.19
N LEU A 62 7.40 -23.21 -8.16
CA LEU A 62 6.94 -21.82 -8.23
C LEU A 62 7.55 -20.97 -7.11
N ASN A 63 7.61 -21.48 -5.87
CA ASN A 63 8.24 -20.78 -4.76
C ASN A 63 9.75 -20.58 -4.98
N ILE A 64 10.45 -21.59 -5.52
CA ILE A 64 11.88 -21.51 -5.84
C ILE A 64 12.13 -20.48 -6.95
N GLU A 65 11.32 -20.48 -8.02
CA GLU A 65 11.42 -19.51 -9.10
C GLU A 65 11.14 -18.09 -8.61
N THR A 66 10.11 -17.92 -7.78
CA THR A 66 9.77 -16.65 -7.15
C THR A 66 10.92 -16.15 -6.27
N ALA A 67 11.55 -17.04 -5.49
CA ALA A 67 12.71 -16.72 -4.66
C ALA A 67 13.96 -16.35 -5.49
N LYS A 68 14.19 -17.04 -6.63
CA LYS A 68 15.27 -16.70 -7.57
C LYS A 68 15.07 -15.32 -8.20
N LEU A 69 13.84 -15.01 -8.63
CA LEU A 69 13.51 -13.67 -9.15
C LEU A 69 13.75 -12.58 -8.10
N GLN A 70 13.37 -12.83 -6.84
CA GLN A 70 13.64 -11.92 -5.72
C GLN A 70 15.14 -11.71 -5.47
N GLN A 71 15.99 -12.75 -5.62
CA GLN A 71 17.46 -12.61 -5.51
C GLN A 71 18.07 -11.74 -6.61
N THR A 72 17.47 -11.69 -7.80
CA THR A 72 17.98 -10.88 -8.93
C THR A 72 17.52 -9.42 -8.90
N ALA A 73 16.54 -9.08 -8.07
CA ALA A 73 16.02 -7.72 -8.00
C ALA A 73 16.98 -6.82 -7.22
N THR A 74 17.52 -5.79 -7.90
CA THR A 74 18.25 -4.72 -7.22
C THR A 74 17.31 -4.01 -6.24
N LEU A 75 17.66 -4.04 -4.96
CA LEU A 75 16.94 -3.34 -3.91
C LEU A 75 17.48 -1.92 -3.76
N TYR A 76 16.60 -1.00 -3.41
CA TYR A 76 16.87 0.42 -3.27
C TYR A 76 16.48 0.92 -1.89
N ASN A 77 17.20 1.92 -1.37
CA ASN A 77 16.81 2.54 -0.11
C ASN A 77 17.13 4.04 -0.08
N TYR A 78 16.09 4.87 -0.11
CA TYR A 78 16.23 6.32 -0.06
C TYR A 78 16.77 6.83 1.29
N TYR A 79 16.58 6.06 2.36
CA TYR A 79 17.00 6.41 3.72
C TYR A 79 18.29 5.71 4.16
N GLN A 80 19.02 5.08 3.23
CA GLN A 80 20.28 4.39 3.52
C GLN A 80 21.29 5.35 4.17
N GLY A 81 21.96 4.88 5.22
CA GLY A 81 22.93 5.67 6.00
C GLY A 81 22.33 6.70 6.96
N THR A 82 21.01 6.91 6.97
CA THR A 82 20.37 7.82 7.92
C THR A 82 20.10 7.12 9.26
N PRO A 83 20.34 7.77 10.42
CA PRO A 83 20.18 7.14 11.74
C PRO A 83 18.77 6.58 12.01
N GLY A 84 17.74 7.31 11.59
CA GLY A 84 16.33 6.93 11.71
C GLY A 84 15.80 6.05 10.58
N GLY A 85 16.60 5.76 9.55
CA GLY A 85 16.20 4.94 8.43
C GLY A 85 16.45 3.46 8.66
N ARG A 86 15.60 2.60 8.12
CA ARG A 86 15.95 1.19 7.88
C ARG A 86 17.17 1.13 6.95
N GLN A 87 18.07 0.18 7.17
CA GLN A 87 19.21 -0.15 6.30
C GLN A 87 18.91 -1.39 5.43
N LEU A 88 19.56 -1.50 4.27
CA LEU A 88 19.38 -2.66 3.38
C LEU A 88 20.01 -3.94 3.94
N GLU A 89 21.07 -3.78 4.73
CA GLU A 89 21.84 -4.86 5.35
C GLU A 89 21.11 -5.48 6.55
N GLU A 90 20.08 -4.81 7.08
CA GLU A 90 19.25 -5.32 8.18
C GLU A 90 17.88 -5.82 7.68
N THR A 91 17.36 -6.84 8.37
CA THR A 91 15.99 -7.31 8.20
C THR A 91 14.98 -6.30 8.78
N VAL A 92 13.70 -6.40 8.39
CA VAL A 92 12.64 -5.57 8.99
C VAL A 92 12.59 -5.78 10.51
N ALA A 93 12.81 -7.02 10.98
CA ALA A 93 12.74 -7.36 12.39
C ALA A 93 13.89 -6.72 13.20
N GLU A 94 15.10 -6.72 12.65
CA GLU A 94 16.25 -6.03 13.25
C GLU A 94 16.04 -4.52 13.30
N PHE A 95 15.54 -3.93 12.21
CA PHE A 95 15.16 -2.52 12.16
C PHE A 95 14.15 -2.15 13.27
N LEU A 96 13.08 -2.94 13.41
CA LEU A 96 12.04 -2.71 14.42
C LEU A 96 12.57 -2.88 15.86
N ARG A 97 13.55 -3.78 16.07
CA ARG A 97 14.22 -3.95 17.36
C ARG A 97 15.19 -2.82 17.67
N ARG A 98 15.88 -2.30 16.65
CA ARG A 98 16.85 -1.20 16.76
C ARG A 98 16.16 0.13 17.03
N LEU A 99 15.01 0.38 16.38
CA LEU A 99 14.26 1.64 16.45
C LEU A 99 12.77 1.43 16.80
N PRO A 100 12.45 0.96 18.03
CA PRO A 100 11.07 0.90 18.50
C PRO A 100 10.53 2.32 18.74
N PRO A 101 9.45 2.77 18.07
CA PRO A 101 8.98 4.16 18.17
C PRO A 101 8.62 4.62 19.58
N ALA A 102 8.13 3.73 20.43
CA ALA A 102 7.77 4.06 21.81
C ALA A 102 8.97 4.34 22.73
N ALA A 103 10.17 3.86 22.39
CA ALA A 103 11.36 3.97 23.25
C ALA A 103 12.53 4.70 22.58
N THR A 104 12.41 5.03 21.29
CA THR A 104 13.42 5.81 20.56
C THR A 104 13.20 7.29 20.83
N PRO A 105 14.10 7.99 21.52
CA PRO A 105 13.92 9.41 21.82
C PRO A 105 14.04 10.27 20.57
N LEU A 106 13.22 11.32 20.50
CA LEU A 106 13.31 12.37 19.50
C LEU A 106 14.63 13.14 19.66
N SER A 107 15.41 13.26 18.59
CA SER A 107 16.64 14.06 18.56
C SER A 107 16.79 14.80 17.23
N GLU A 108 17.74 15.73 17.14
CA GLU A 108 18.05 16.43 15.89
C GLU A 108 18.54 15.49 14.80
N GLN A 109 19.28 14.43 15.18
CA GLN A 109 19.79 13.42 14.25
C GLN A 109 18.75 12.35 13.90
N LEU A 110 17.70 12.21 14.73
CA LEU A 110 16.62 11.26 14.56
C LEU A 110 15.26 11.95 14.77
N PRO A 111 14.86 12.84 13.84
CA PRO A 111 13.56 13.51 13.92
C PRO A 111 12.40 12.56 13.57
N TRP A 112 12.69 11.48 12.83
CA TRP A 112 11.71 10.51 12.33
C TRP A 112 12.34 9.13 12.21
N ILE A 113 11.56 8.09 12.50
CA ILE A 113 11.89 6.71 12.12
C ILE A 113 11.24 6.44 10.76
N ARG A 114 11.99 5.90 9.80
CA ARG A 114 11.60 5.85 8.39
C ARG A 114 11.93 4.51 7.75
N ILE A 115 11.08 4.09 6.82
CA ILE A 115 11.31 2.92 5.96
C ILE A 115 10.79 3.24 4.56
N CYS A 116 11.52 2.81 3.54
CA CYS A 116 11.07 2.90 2.16
C CYS A 116 10.74 1.51 1.60
N ASN A 117 9.99 1.52 0.52
CA ASN A 117 9.74 0.34 -0.27
C ASN A 117 10.99 -0.01 -1.09
N PRO A 118 11.60 -1.19 -0.88
CA PRO A 118 12.91 -1.49 -1.46
C PRO A 118 12.86 -1.79 -2.96
N TYR A 119 11.68 -1.99 -3.53
CA TYR A 119 11.50 -2.28 -4.96
C TYR A 119 11.29 -1.01 -5.81
N ARG A 120 11.42 0.17 -5.20
CA ARG A 120 11.25 1.45 -5.86
C ARG A 120 12.59 2.12 -6.07
N LYS A 121 12.92 2.42 -7.32
CA LYS A 121 14.12 3.16 -7.68
C LYS A 121 14.19 4.47 -6.89
N VAL A 122 15.37 4.73 -6.38
CA VAL A 122 15.71 5.97 -5.69
C VAL A 122 16.07 7.02 -6.75
N PRO A 123 15.59 8.27 -6.63
CA PRO A 123 15.99 9.31 -7.56
C PRO A 123 17.50 9.48 -7.62
N LYS A 124 18.08 9.71 -8.79
CA LYS A 124 19.54 9.92 -8.99
C LYS A 124 20.16 10.96 -8.05
N GLN A 125 19.38 11.99 -7.71
CA GLN A 125 19.81 13.05 -6.77
C GLN A 125 20.01 12.54 -5.33
N ALA A 126 19.42 11.40 -4.96
CA ALA A 126 19.59 10.78 -3.66
C ALA A 126 20.85 9.89 -3.57
N GLU A 127 21.35 9.38 -4.70
CA GLU A 127 22.63 8.67 -4.76
C GLU A 127 23.84 9.59 -4.49
N GLN A 128 23.69 10.89 -4.72
CA GLN A 128 24.74 11.91 -4.51
C GLN A 128 24.67 12.59 -3.14
N ARG A 129 23.83 12.09 -2.21
CA ARG A 129 23.64 12.74 -0.90
C ARG A 129 24.80 12.52 0.03
N THR A 130 25.45 13.60 0.42
CA THR A 130 26.27 13.66 1.62
C THR A 130 25.41 13.58 2.88
N VAL A 131 25.84 12.75 3.81
CA VAL A 131 25.26 12.58 5.15
C VAL A 131 25.20 13.95 5.84
N GLY A 132 24.00 14.53 6.01
CA GLY A 132 23.81 15.80 6.72
C GLY A 132 22.82 16.79 6.09
N ASN A 133 22.42 16.61 4.84
CA ASN A 133 21.51 17.53 4.13
C ASN A 133 20.05 17.01 4.01
N ASP A 134 19.59 16.23 5.01
CA ASP A 134 18.21 15.67 5.07
C ASP A 134 17.17 16.77 5.37
N LEU A 135 17.01 17.70 4.44
CA LEU A 135 16.05 18.81 4.50
C LEU A 135 14.63 18.38 4.12
N THR A 136 14.40 17.12 3.73
CA THR A 136 13.04 16.66 3.41
C THR A 136 12.44 15.97 4.62
N ALA A 137 11.66 16.74 5.40
CA ALA A 137 10.82 16.18 6.46
C ALA A 137 9.77 15.18 5.93
N GLU A 138 9.59 15.10 4.60
CA GLU A 138 8.50 14.41 3.92
C GLU A 138 8.96 13.17 3.12
N GLY A 139 8.08 12.64 2.25
CA GLY A 139 8.32 11.40 1.53
C GLY A 139 9.46 11.52 0.51
N PRO A 140 9.95 10.41 -0.06
CA PRO A 140 10.91 10.44 -1.15
C PRO A 140 10.36 11.27 -2.33
N PRO A 141 11.11 12.26 -2.84
CA PRO A 141 10.69 13.05 -3.99
C PRO A 141 10.67 12.19 -5.25
N ASP A 142 9.91 12.64 -6.26
CA ASP A 142 10.01 12.09 -7.61
C ASP A 142 11.26 12.65 -8.32
N GLU A 143 11.81 11.90 -9.27
CA GLU A 143 13.00 12.30 -10.06
C GLU A 143 12.80 13.64 -10.78
N GLU A 144 11.58 13.91 -11.24
CA GLU A 144 11.24 15.09 -12.03
C GLU A 144 10.67 16.24 -11.16
N SER A 145 10.64 16.07 -9.84
CA SER A 145 9.98 17.02 -8.94
C SER A 145 10.72 18.36 -8.82
N GLU A 146 10.00 19.46 -9.09
CA GLU A 146 10.52 20.83 -9.00
C GLU A 146 10.00 21.55 -7.73
N TRP A 147 10.26 21.02 -6.54
CA TRP A 147 9.71 21.54 -5.27
C TRP A 147 9.98 23.02 -5.01
N ALA A 148 11.21 23.50 -5.30
CA ALA A 148 11.55 24.91 -5.11
C ALA A 148 10.69 25.84 -5.98
N ARG A 149 10.49 25.47 -7.25
CA ARG A 149 9.63 26.21 -8.18
C ARG A 149 8.17 26.14 -7.77
N PHE A 150 7.71 24.97 -7.32
CA PHE A 150 6.37 24.79 -6.79
C PHE A 150 6.09 25.70 -5.60
N VAL A 151 6.99 25.77 -4.61
CA VAL A 151 6.82 26.61 -3.42
C VAL A 151 6.65 28.08 -3.80
N VAL A 152 7.49 28.60 -4.71
CA VAL A 152 7.39 29.99 -5.18
C VAL A 152 6.06 30.26 -5.88
N GLN A 153 5.62 29.36 -6.77
CA GLN A 153 4.35 29.54 -7.49
C GLN A 153 3.14 29.39 -6.55
N GLY A 154 3.16 28.40 -5.67
CA GLY A 154 2.09 28.17 -4.69
C GLY A 154 1.96 29.31 -3.69
N GLN A 155 3.06 29.92 -3.22
CA GLN A 155 3.01 31.11 -2.36
C GLN A 155 2.33 32.29 -3.06
N ARG A 156 2.65 32.56 -4.33
CA ARG A 156 1.98 33.61 -5.12
C ARG A 156 0.48 33.37 -5.26
N LEU A 157 0.07 32.11 -5.42
CA LEU A 157 -1.35 31.74 -5.47
C LEU A 157 -2.06 31.98 -4.12
N LEU A 158 -1.39 31.68 -3.00
CA LEU A 158 -1.91 31.96 -1.66
C LEU A 158 -2.02 33.46 -1.37
N GLU A 159 -1.04 34.26 -1.82
CA GLU A 159 -1.11 35.73 -1.75
C GLU A 159 -2.27 36.28 -2.57
N LYS A 160 -2.43 35.79 -3.81
CA LYS A 160 -3.57 36.14 -4.67
C LYS A 160 -4.92 35.82 -4.00
N LEU A 161 -5.02 34.70 -3.28
CA LEU A 161 -6.23 34.36 -2.53
C LEU A 161 -6.54 35.39 -1.43
N LEU A 162 -5.54 35.89 -0.71
CA LEU A 162 -5.75 36.92 0.31
C LEU A 162 -6.26 38.23 -0.31
N VAL A 163 -5.67 38.65 -1.42
CA VAL A 163 -6.09 39.86 -2.15
C VAL A 163 -7.53 39.72 -2.62
N VAL A 164 -7.86 38.62 -3.31
CA VAL A 164 -9.22 38.37 -3.81
C VAL A 164 -10.24 38.30 -2.67
N LYS A 165 -9.89 37.70 -1.53
CA LYS A 165 -10.76 37.63 -0.36
C LYS A 165 -11.06 39.03 0.18
N ASN A 166 -10.04 39.88 0.34
CA ASN A 166 -10.23 41.26 0.80
C ASN A 166 -11.08 42.08 -0.18
N GLU A 167 -10.85 41.96 -1.49
CA GLU A 167 -11.65 42.65 -2.52
C GLU A 167 -13.13 42.24 -2.49
N ILE A 168 -13.41 40.95 -2.27
CA ILE A 168 -14.78 40.43 -2.17
C ILE A 168 -15.46 40.97 -0.91
N GLU A 169 -14.75 41.03 0.22
CA GLU A 169 -15.24 41.58 1.47
C GLU A 169 -15.56 43.07 1.33
N GLU A 170 -14.68 43.86 0.70
CA GLU A 170 -14.88 45.29 0.44
C GLU A 170 -16.06 45.57 -0.51
N ARG A 171 -16.10 44.92 -1.68
CA ARG A 171 -17.15 45.18 -2.68
C ARG A 171 -18.55 44.77 -2.19
N LYS A 172 -18.62 43.84 -1.24
CA LYS A 172 -19.88 43.27 -0.76
C LYS A 172 -20.21 43.66 0.67
N LEU A 173 -19.59 44.71 1.22
CA LEU A 173 -19.87 45.25 2.56
C LEU A 173 -21.36 45.47 2.87
N ARG A 174 -22.20 45.71 1.86
CA ARG A 174 -23.65 45.94 1.99
C ARG A 174 -24.51 44.68 1.78
N GLN A 175 -23.92 43.52 1.49
CA GLN A 175 -24.63 42.27 1.25
C GLN A 175 -24.64 41.38 2.50
N ALA A 176 -25.55 40.40 2.52
CA ALA A 176 -25.59 39.39 3.58
C ALA A 176 -24.29 38.59 3.64
N LYS A 177 -23.80 38.32 4.86
CA LYS A 177 -22.54 37.60 5.12
C LYS A 177 -22.44 36.27 4.37
N SER A 178 -23.55 35.51 4.27
CA SER A 178 -23.60 34.23 3.55
C SER A 178 -23.23 34.36 2.06
N THR A 179 -23.66 35.44 1.40
CA THR A 179 -23.35 35.72 0.00
C THR A 179 -21.87 36.06 -0.20
N ILE A 180 -21.26 36.78 0.75
CA ILE A 180 -19.82 37.09 0.76
C ILE A 180 -19.01 35.81 0.92
N THR A 181 -19.34 35.00 1.93
CA THR A 181 -18.67 33.72 2.20
C THR A 181 -18.78 32.74 1.03
N LYS A 182 -19.94 32.64 0.38
CA LYS A 182 -20.13 31.78 -0.80
C LYS A 182 -19.23 32.21 -1.97
N ALA A 183 -19.12 33.51 -2.24
CA ALA A 183 -18.26 34.03 -3.30
C ALA A 183 -16.77 33.84 -2.98
N ALA A 184 -16.35 34.13 -1.75
CA ALA A 184 -14.97 33.91 -1.29
C ALA A 184 -14.58 32.42 -1.37
N ASN A 185 -15.50 31.51 -1.00
CA ASN A 185 -15.25 30.07 -1.12
C ASN A 185 -15.14 29.61 -2.57
N ALA A 186 -15.89 30.19 -3.51
CA ALA A 186 -15.77 29.85 -4.93
C ALA A 186 -14.38 30.22 -5.49
N GLU A 187 -13.87 31.41 -5.17
CA GLU A 187 -12.51 31.81 -5.58
C GLU A 187 -11.43 31.00 -4.86
N LYS A 188 -11.61 30.72 -3.57
CA LYS A 188 -10.74 29.80 -2.81
C LYS A 188 -10.61 28.45 -3.52
N ASN A 189 -11.72 27.86 -3.94
CA ASN A 189 -11.72 26.55 -4.60
C ASN A 189 -10.99 26.60 -5.96
N LYS A 190 -11.09 27.71 -6.71
CA LYS A 190 -10.33 27.90 -7.95
C LYS A 190 -8.83 27.95 -7.68
N ILE A 191 -8.40 28.73 -6.69
CA ILE A 191 -6.99 28.85 -6.32
C ILE A 191 -6.44 27.52 -5.81
N VAL A 192 -7.19 26.80 -4.98
CA VAL A 192 -6.77 25.47 -4.51
C VAL A 192 -6.62 24.49 -5.66
N LYS A 193 -7.55 24.50 -6.65
CA LYS A 193 -7.39 23.71 -7.89
C LYS A 193 -6.10 24.10 -8.62
N GLU A 194 -5.84 25.39 -8.79
CA GLU A 194 -4.63 25.91 -9.45
C GLU A 194 -3.34 25.47 -8.73
N ILE A 195 -3.35 25.45 -7.39
CA ILE A 195 -2.23 24.93 -6.57
C ILE A 195 -1.99 23.44 -6.86
N LEU A 196 -3.05 22.62 -6.86
CA LEU A 196 -2.94 21.18 -7.11
C LEU A 196 -2.52 20.88 -8.56
N ASP A 197 -3.07 21.61 -9.54
CA ASP A 197 -2.68 21.50 -10.95
C ASP A 197 -1.21 21.90 -11.16
N THR A 198 -0.74 22.91 -10.42
CA THR A 198 0.67 23.34 -10.44
C THR A 198 1.57 22.27 -9.81
N ALA A 199 1.15 21.66 -8.70
CA ALA A 199 1.87 20.56 -8.09
C ALA A 199 1.99 19.36 -9.05
N ALA A 200 0.90 19.02 -9.76
CA ALA A 200 0.91 17.97 -10.76
C ALA A 200 1.85 18.27 -11.94
N LYS A 201 1.78 19.49 -12.50
CA LYS A 201 2.65 19.92 -13.61
C LYS A 201 4.14 19.92 -13.26
N LEU A 202 4.47 20.13 -11.99
CA LEU A 202 5.85 20.18 -11.50
C LEU A 202 6.29 18.86 -10.83
N HIS A 203 5.53 17.78 -11.01
CA HIS A 203 5.83 16.45 -10.46
C HIS A 203 5.98 16.44 -8.91
N CYS A 204 5.36 17.41 -8.24
CA CYS A 204 5.32 17.57 -6.78
C CYS A 204 4.09 16.87 -6.19
N THR A 205 3.91 15.59 -6.55
CA THR A 205 2.63 14.88 -6.37
C THR A 205 2.61 13.90 -5.20
N SER A 206 3.69 13.77 -4.43
CA SER A 206 3.70 12.89 -3.27
C SER A 206 2.68 13.33 -2.21
N GLY A 207 2.20 12.38 -1.42
CA GLY A 207 1.31 12.64 -0.29
C GLY A 207 1.21 11.45 0.63
N LYS A 208 0.45 11.59 1.72
CA LYS A 208 0.43 10.59 2.78
C LYS A 208 -0.93 10.38 3.42
N TRP A 209 -1.24 9.13 3.74
CA TRP A 209 -2.24 8.77 4.73
C TRP A 209 -1.66 8.98 6.14
N MET A 210 -2.42 9.61 7.03
CA MET A 210 -2.00 9.93 8.39
C MET A 210 -2.79 9.14 9.43
N ILE A 211 -2.11 8.30 10.20
CA ILE A 211 -2.66 7.56 11.33
C ILE A 211 -2.15 8.19 12.63
N PHE A 212 -3.06 8.51 13.53
CA PHE A 212 -2.74 8.99 14.87
C PHE A 212 -2.98 7.86 15.88
N CYS A 213 -1.88 7.19 16.25
CA CYS A 213 -1.86 6.00 17.08
C CYS A 213 -1.60 6.36 18.56
N PRO A 214 -2.30 5.78 19.53
CA PRO A 214 -1.93 5.89 20.93
C PRO A 214 -0.48 5.39 21.17
N PRO A 215 0.30 6.01 22.08
CA PRO A 215 1.68 5.60 22.36
C PRO A 215 1.83 4.12 22.76
N GLU A 216 0.85 3.53 23.43
CA GLU A 216 0.82 2.13 23.85
C GLU A 216 0.74 1.14 22.67
N GLU A 217 0.13 1.55 21.56
CA GLU A 217 -0.09 0.71 20.38
C GLU A 217 0.95 0.99 19.27
N VAL A 218 1.74 2.05 19.39
CA VAL A 218 2.57 2.59 18.28
C VAL A 218 3.56 1.55 17.74
N ASN A 219 4.17 0.73 18.61
CA ASN A 219 5.12 -0.29 18.19
C ASN A 219 4.44 -1.39 17.36
N ALA A 220 3.23 -1.80 17.76
CA ALA A 220 2.47 -2.83 17.07
C ALA A 220 1.99 -2.34 15.71
N VAL A 221 1.38 -1.15 15.65
CA VAL A 221 0.93 -0.53 14.40
C VAL A 221 2.11 -0.27 13.46
N TRP A 222 3.23 0.26 13.98
CA TRP A 222 4.42 0.51 13.18
C TRP A 222 5.04 -0.78 12.63
N SER A 223 5.07 -1.87 13.41
CA SER A 223 5.56 -3.17 12.94
C SER A 223 4.79 -3.65 11.70
N ILE A 224 3.46 -3.53 11.71
CA ILE A 224 2.60 -3.91 10.58
C ILE A 224 2.89 -3.00 9.37
N VAL A 225 2.93 -1.68 9.57
CA VAL A 225 3.21 -0.71 8.50
C VAL A 225 4.59 -0.93 7.89
N ALA A 226 5.61 -1.16 8.70
CA ALA A 226 6.99 -1.34 8.25
C ALA A 226 7.14 -2.61 7.40
N ARG A 227 6.57 -3.73 7.84
CA ARG A 227 6.58 -4.99 7.07
C ARG A 227 5.86 -4.83 5.74
N ALA A 228 4.62 -4.34 5.77
CA ALA A 228 3.84 -4.14 4.55
C ALA A 228 4.45 -3.10 3.59
N THR A 229 5.19 -2.11 4.09
CA THR A 229 5.96 -1.18 3.23
C THR A 229 7.15 -1.89 2.58
N ALA A 230 7.88 -2.72 3.34
CA ALA A 230 9.02 -3.47 2.84
C ALA A 230 8.62 -4.56 1.81
N GLU A 231 7.40 -5.09 1.93
CA GLU A 231 6.83 -6.11 1.05
C GLU A 231 6.12 -5.53 -0.18
N ASN A 232 6.23 -4.21 -0.43
CA ASN A 232 5.55 -3.51 -1.54
C ASN A 232 4.01 -3.56 -1.47
N ASP A 233 3.44 -3.90 -0.32
CA ASP A 233 2.00 -3.95 -0.09
C ASP A 233 1.39 -2.56 0.13
N LEU A 234 2.16 -1.64 0.74
CA LEU A 234 1.76 -0.25 0.94
C LEU A 234 2.34 0.65 -0.17
N GLY A 235 2.59 1.92 0.14
CA GLY A 235 3.06 2.90 -0.83
C GLY A 235 4.59 2.92 -0.96
N ILE A 236 5.14 4.10 -1.23
CA ILE A 236 6.57 4.28 -1.52
C ILE A 236 7.45 4.35 -0.27
N ALA A 237 6.89 4.79 0.85
CA ALA A 237 7.59 4.94 2.12
C ALA A 237 6.62 5.07 3.28
N ALA A 238 7.13 4.94 4.50
CA ALA A 238 6.42 5.27 5.72
C ALA A 238 7.36 5.93 6.73
N LYS A 239 6.79 6.76 7.61
CA LYS A 239 7.50 7.34 8.76
C LYS A 239 6.63 7.31 10.02
N VAL A 240 7.27 7.27 11.18
CA VAL A 240 6.63 7.38 12.49
C VAL A 240 7.39 8.35 13.38
N ALA A 241 6.63 9.11 14.16
CA ALA A 241 7.17 10.02 15.17
C ALA A 241 7.86 9.22 16.29
N PRO A 242 9.12 9.52 16.65
CA PRO A 242 9.78 8.98 17.83
C PRO A 242 9.13 9.45 19.14
N ASP A 243 9.65 8.99 20.27
CA ASP A 243 9.23 9.43 21.60
C ASP A 243 9.68 10.86 21.88
N ASP A 244 8.71 11.78 21.95
CA ASP A 244 8.92 13.19 22.33
C ASP A 244 8.78 13.43 23.84
N GLY A 245 8.69 12.37 24.65
CA GLY A 245 8.46 12.42 26.10
C GLY A 245 7.01 12.75 26.49
N ASN A 246 6.12 13.04 25.54
CA ASN A 246 4.71 13.33 25.79
C ASN A 246 3.80 12.14 25.48
N ASN A 247 3.64 11.26 26.45
CA ASN A 247 2.80 10.06 26.33
C ASN A 247 1.28 10.34 26.33
N ARG A 248 0.84 11.61 26.39
CA ARG A 248 -0.59 11.96 26.30
C ARG A 248 -1.04 12.21 24.86
N LYS A 249 -0.11 12.46 23.95
CA LYS A 249 -0.42 12.77 22.55
C LYS A 249 -0.28 11.52 21.69
N PRO A 250 -1.19 11.29 20.73
CA PRO A 250 -1.02 10.20 19.78
C PRO A 250 0.22 10.44 18.91
N ARG A 251 0.91 9.35 18.59
CA ARG A 251 2.06 9.29 17.68
C ARG A 251 1.56 9.29 16.24
N LEU A 252 2.15 10.14 15.40
CA LEU A 252 1.83 10.23 13.98
C LEU A 252 2.59 9.16 13.20
N ILE A 253 1.87 8.37 12.42
CA ILE A 253 2.39 7.47 11.39
C ILE A 253 1.90 7.98 10.03
N CYS A 254 2.82 8.17 9.09
CA CYS A 254 2.51 8.55 7.72
C CYS A 254 2.88 7.43 6.76
N ILE A 255 1.98 7.11 5.83
CA ILE A 255 2.20 6.15 4.74
C ILE A 255 2.09 6.91 3.42
N TYR A 256 3.18 6.97 2.66
CA TYR A 256 3.30 7.80 1.47
C TYR A 256 2.87 7.06 0.21
N THR A 257 2.10 7.71 -0.65
CA THR A 257 1.94 7.30 -2.05
C THR A 257 2.72 8.25 -2.96
N LYS A 258 3.06 7.75 -4.15
CA LYS A 258 3.87 8.49 -5.12
C LYS A 258 3.15 9.72 -5.65
N ASP A 259 1.89 9.55 -5.99
CA ASP A 259 1.10 10.55 -6.69
C ASP A 259 -0.30 10.65 -6.08
N PHE A 260 -0.68 11.83 -5.59
CA PHE A 260 -2.00 12.08 -5.03
C PHE A 260 -3.09 12.14 -6.11
N THR A 261 -2.73 12.37 -7.38
CA THR A 261 -3.66 12.38 -8.52
C THR A 261 -4.02 10.97 -8.97
N ASP A 262 -3.14 9.99 -8.72
CA ASP A 262 -3.43 8.57 -8.89
C ASP A 262 -4.35 8.07 -7.76
N ARG A 263 -5.65 8.30 -7.95
CA ARG A 263 -6.67 7.83 -7.01
C ARG A 263 -6.72 6.30 -6.89
N GLN A 264 -6.23 5.55 -7.87
CA GLN A 264 -6.22 4.09 -7.79
C GLN A 264 -5.16 3.63 -6.81
N ASP A 265 -3.93 4.17 -6.87
CA ASP A 265 -2.89 3.85 -5.89
C ASP A 265 -3.25 4.35 -4.48
N VAL A 266 -3.78 5.57 -4.37
CA VAL A 266 -4.28 6.10 -3.08
C VAL A 266 -5.36 5.19 -2.50
N SER A 267 -6.27 4.69 -3.34
CA SER A 267 -7.33 3.75 -2.95
C SER A 267 -6.78 2.37 -2.58
N ARG A 268 -5.81 1.85 -3.35
CA ARG A 268 -5.15 0.56 -3.08
C ARG A 268 -4.51 0.56 -1.69
N VAL A 269 -3.77 1.62 -1.36
CA VAL A 269 -3.10 1.74 -0.06
C VAL A 269 -4.10 1.80 1.09
N ILE A 270 -5.18 2.58 0.99
CA ILE A 270 -6.18 2.63 2.08
C ILE A 270 -6.95 1.32 2.25
N HIS A 271 -7.23 0.59 1.16
CA HIS A 271 -7.82 -0.75 1.25
C HIS A 271 -6.88 -1.76 1.89
N LYS A 272 -5.57 -1.70 1.57
CA LYS A 272 -4.57 -2.54 2.24
C LYS A 272 -4.46 -2.19 3.72
N LEU A 273 -4.46 -0.91 4.10
CA LEU A 273 -4.48 -0.49 5.51
C LEU A 273 -5.72 -1.04 6.25
N LYS A 274 -6.88 -1.09 5.59
CA LYS A 274 -8.09 -1.73 6.12
C LYS A 274 -7.92 -3.25 6.27
N SER A 275 -7.39 -3.95 5.26
CA SER A 275 -7.17 -5.41 5.35
C SER A 275 -6.16 -5.80 6.43
N LEU A 276 -5.22 -4.91 6.75
CA LEU A 276 -4.25 -5.06 7.83
C LEU A 276 -4.83 -4.71 9.22
N GLY A 277 -6.11 -4.33 9.31
CA GLY A 277 -6.77 -3.98 10.56
C GLY A 277 -6.37 -2.62 11.14
N LEU A 278 -5.66 -1.78 10.37
CA LEU A 278 -5.18 -0.47 10.83
C LEU A 278 -6.20 0.66 10.63
N VAL A 279 -7.20 0.41 9.79
CA VAL A 279 -8.32 1.33 9.55
C VAL A 279 -9.59 0.52 9.65
N ASP A 280 -10.41 0.86 10.64
CA ASP A 280 -11.71 0.25 10.81
C ASP A 280 -12.77 1.03 10.05
N ALA A 281 -13.51 0.33 9.17
CA ALA A 281 -14.62 0.92 8.41
C ALA A 281 -15.88 1.14 9.27
N THR A 282 -15.96 0.47 10.42
CA THR A 282 -17.06 0.59 11.38
C THR A 282 -16.79 1.64 12.46
N SER A 283 -15.52 1.97 12.68
CA SER A 283 -15.12 3.08 13.54
C SER A 283 -15.55 4.41 12.93
N ASN A 284 -16.08 5.30 13.78
CA ASN A 284 -16.40 6.67 13.37
C ASN A 284 -15.14 7.53 13.13
N LYS A 285 -13.94 6.96 13.29
CA LYS A 285 -12.65 7.64 13.17
C LYS A 285 -12.06 7.46 11.77
N SER A 286 -12.38 8.40 10.88
CA SER A 286 -11.73 8.49 9.57
C SER A 286 -10.27 8.92 9.69
N ILE A 287 -9.39 8.30 8.90
CA ILE A 287 -8.06 8.85 8.63
C ILE A 287 -8.08 9.74 7.38
N TYR A 288 -7.12 10.64 7.30
CA TYR A 288 -7.06 11.67 6.27
C TYR A 288 -5.78 11.56 5.44
N TYR A 289 -5.90 11.87 4.16
CA TYR A 289 -4.79 11.97 3.24
C TYR A 289 -4.40 13.44 3.05
N LYS A 290 -3.11 13.75 3.12
CA LYS A 290 -2.56 15.09 2.87
C LYS A 290 -1.46 15.02 1.81
N CYS A 291 -1.55 15.84 0.76
CA CYS A 291 -0.48 15.98 -0.22
C CYS A 291 0.70 16.78 0.36
N ASP A 292 1.91 16.44 -0.07
CA ASP A 292 3.13 17.11 0.38
C ASP A 292 3.18 18.56 -0.09
N ALA A 293 2.60 18.85 -1.26
CA ALA A 293 2.32 20.20 -1.74
C ALA A 293 1.71 21.12 -0.66
N TYR A 294 0.73 20.64 0.10
CA TYR A 294 0.16 21.43 1.19
C TYR A 294 1.11 21.58 2.38
N THR A 295 1.93 20.59 2.69
CA THR A 295 2.94 20.76 3.76
C THR A 295 4.03 21.75 3.35
N TYR A 296 4.55 21.69 2.13
CA TYR A 296 5.56 22.63 1.63
C TYR A 296 5.06 24.08 1.58
N LEU A 297 3.74 24.28 1.42
CA LEU A 297 3.10 25.59 1.51
C LEU A 297 2.70 26.01 2.94
N GLY A 298 3.02 25.19 3.96
CA GLY A 298 2.70 25.49 5.36
C GLY A 298 1.20 25.41 5.69
N LEU A 299 0.40 24.70 4.88
CA LEU A 299 -1.05 24.55 5.09
C LEU A 299 -1.31 23.50 6.17
N ASN A 300 -1.59 23.97 7.38
CA ASN A 300 -2.04 23.17 8.53
C ASN A 300 -3.57 23.33 8.75
N SER A 301 -4.15 22.67 9.76
CA SER A 301 -5.60 22.75 10.02
C SER A 301 -6.09 24.16 10.40
N ALA A 302 -5.22 25.01 10.94
CA ALA A 302 -5.51 26.36 11.40
C ALA A 302 -4.92 27.44 10.47
N ASN A 303 -4.72 27.13 9.19
CA ASN A 303 -4.12 28.08 8.26
C ASN A 303 -5.02 29.30 8.03
N ARG A 304 -4.39 30.47 7.89
CA ARG A 304 -5.07 31.77 7.68
C ARG A 304 -5.91 31.85 6.39
N TYR A 305 -5.72 30.92 5.45
CA TYR A 305 -6.41 30.90 4.16
C TYR A 305 -7.75 30.16 4.21
N GLY A 306 -8.03 29.42 5.30
CA GLY A 306 -9.24 28.60 5.41
C GLY A 306 -9.30 27.46 4.38
N ILE A 307 -8.14 26.99 3.93
CA ILE A 307 -7.99 25.84 3.02
C ILE A 307 -8.01 24.56 3.87
N GLN A 308 -8.73 23.54 3.44
CA GLN A 308 -8.71 22.25 4.14
C GLN A 308 -7.33 21.59 3.99
N ALA A 309 -6.70 21.20 5.10
CA ALA A 309 -5.36 20.63 5.10
C ALA A 309 -5.30 19.16 4.62
N SER A 310 -6.44 18.49 4.51
CA SER A 310 -6.58 17.15 3.93
C SER A 310 -7.16 17.23 2.52
N LEU A 311 -6.61 16.40 1.62
CA LEU A 311 -7.08 16.26 0.25
C LEU A 311 -8.14 15.16 0.14
N TYR A 312 -7.98 14.04 0.85
CA TYR A 312 -8.95 12.95 0.87
C TYR A 312 -9.30 12.47 2.28
N ASP A 313 -10.50 11.91 2.39
CA ASP A 313 -10.98 11.19 3.56
C ASP A 313 -11.07 9.68 3.25
N SER A 314 -10.58 8.83 4.15
CA SER A 314 -10.66 7.37 4.02
C SER A 314 -12.08 6.85 3.74
N ARG A 315 -13.12 7.51 4.27
CA ARG A 315 -14.53 7.15 4.04
C ARG A 315 -14.95 7.32 2.57
N GLU A 316 -14.27 8.14 1.78
CA GLU A 316 -14.54 8.26 0.35
C GLU A 316 -14.20 6.98 -0.41
N PHE A 317 -13.22 6.21 0.08
CA PHE A 317 -12.72 5.01 -0.57
C PHE A 317 -13.28 3.73 0.04
N LEU A 318 -13.63 3.74 1.33
CA LEU A 318 -14.02 2.54 2.08
C LEU A 318 -15.54 2.31 2.16
N LYS A 319 -16.37 3.24 1.68
CA LYS A 319 -17.83 3.06 1.67
C LYS A 319 -18.22 1.89 0.74
N PRO A 320 -19.11 0.99 1.18
CA PRO A 320 -19.62 -0.06 0.32
C PRO A 320 -20.34 0.58 -0.87
N LYS A 321 -20.04 0.12 -2.09
CA LYS A 321 -20.80 0.51 -3.28
C LYS A 321 -22.23 -0.01 -3.10
N SER A 322 -23.21 0.88 -2.96
CA SER A 322 -24.62 0.50 -3.02
C SER A 322 -24.92 -0.03 -4.44
N ASN A 323 -25.65 -1.15 -4.53
CA ASN A 323 -25.95 -1.89 -5.76
C ASN A 323 -26.79 -1.12 -6.83
N ASP A 324 -26.95 0.19 -6.74
CA ASP A 324 -27.77 1.01 -7.64
C ASP A 324 -26.96 2.02 -8.46
N SER A 325 -25.97 1.55 -9.22
CA SER A 325 -25.42 2.39 -10.31
C SER A 325 -24.94 1.59 -11.52
N LYS A 326 -25.82 1.58 -12.53
CA LYS A 326 -25.48 1.34 -13.94
C LYS A 326 -24.20 2.08 -14.34
N GLY A 327 -23.26 1.34 -14.93
CA GLY A 327 -22.23 1.78 -15.87
C GLY A 327 -21.59 3.15 -15.63
N MET A 328 -20.46 3.18 -14.93
CA MET A 328 -19.55 4.33 -14.99
C MET A 328 -18.76 4.24 -16.31
N LYS A 329 -19.13 5.09 -17.28
CA LYS A 329 -18.25 5.41 -18.42
C LYS A 329 -17.11 6.29 -17.94
N ASP A 330 -15.92 6.03 -18.48
CA ASP A 330 -14.74 6.89 -18.33
C ASP A 330 -15.06 8.34 -18.72
N GLY A 331 -14.61 9.28 -17.90
CA GLY A 331 -14.52 10.71 -18.24
C GLY A 331 -15.50 11.65 -17.50
N LYS A 332 -15.09 12.14 -16.32
CA LYS A 332 -15.15 13.57 -15.94
C LYS A 332 -14.58 13.79 -14.54
N VAL A 333 -13.37 14.36 -14.48
CA VAL A 333 -12.59 14.61 -13.25
C VAL A 333 -12.93 15.95 -12.58
N ASP A 334 -13.81 16.78 -13.15
CA ASP A 334 -13.98 18.16 -12.70
C ASP A 334 -14.97 18.38 -11.54
N GLY A 335 -15.74 17.37 -11.13
CA GLY A 335 -16.88 17.56 -10.22
C GLY A 335 -16.67 17.23 -8.74
N TYR A 336 -15.57 16.58 -8.37
CA TYR A 336 -15.51 15.86 -7.09
C TYR A 336 -14.64 16.49 -5.99
N PHE A 337 -13.87 17.52 -6.28
CA PHE A 337 -12.96 18.13 -5.30
C PHE A 337 -13.67 18.91 -4.18
N TYR A 338 -14.98 19.16 -4.27
CA TYR A 338 -15.74 19.92 -3.28
C TYR A 338 -17.19 19.43 -3.15
N LYS A 339 -17.44 18.42 -2.32
CA LYS A 339 -18.80 18.22 -1.80
C LYS A 339 -19.06 19.27 -0.71
N GLN A 340 -19.95 20.22 -0.98
CA GLN A 340 -20.57 21.04 0.06
C GLN A 340 -21.24 20.11 1.08
N LYS A 341 -20.89 20.25 2.36
CA LYS A 341 -21.74 19.71 3.43
C LYS A 341 -23.08 20.43 3.32
N LYS A 342 -24.16 19.65 3.22
CA LYS A 342 -25.51 20.13 3.52
C LYS A 342 -25.53 20.41 5.02
N ASP A 343 -25.83 21.64 5.39
CA ASP A 343 -26.18 21.97 6.77
C ASP A 343 -27.47 21.22 7.10
N GLU A 344 -27.39 20.22 7.96
CA GLU A 344 -28.55 19.69 8.66
C GLU A 344 -28.48 20.21 10.09
N ASP A 345 -29.43 21.11 10.37
CA ASP A 345 -29.79 21.60 11.69
C ASP A 345 -29.89 20.45 12.70
N SER A 346 -29.14 20.57 13.80
CA SER A 346 -29.43 19.87 15.04
C SER A 346 -29.00 20.74 16.21
N TRP A 347 -29.87 21.68 16.55
CA TRP A 347 -29.93 22.34 17.85
C TRP A 347 -29.95 21.30 18.97
N ARG A 348 -29.03 21.39 19.93
CA ARG A 348 -29.37 21.26 21.36
C ARG A 348 -28.55 22.21 22.21
N SER A 349 -29.30 23.10 22.83
CA SER A 349 -28.88 24.11 23.79
C SER A 349 -28.27 23.51 25.05
N VAL A 350 -27.45 24.35 25.66
CA VAL A 350 -26.94 24.32 27.04
C VAL A 350 -28.07 24.18 28.06
N GLY A 351 -27.85 23.38 29.10
CA GLY A 351 -28.22 23.66 30.50
C GLY A 351 -27.01 23.23 31.34
N LEU A 352 -26.29 24.08 32.07
CA LEU A 352 -26.67 24.71 33.34
C LEU A 352 -27.31 23.72 34.31
N GLU A 353 -26.47 23.01 35.07
CA GLU A 353 -26.28 23.22 36.52
C GLU A 353 -24.82 22.91 36.89
#